data_AF-A0A2R5L197-F1
#
_entry.id   AF-A0A2R5L197-F1
#
_cell.length_a   1.000
_cell.length_b   1.000
_cell.length_c   1.000
_cell.angle_alpha   90.00
_cell.angle_beta   90.00
_cell.angle_gamma   90.00
#
_symmetry.space_group_name_H-M   'P 1'
#
loop_
_entity.id
_entity.type
_entity.pdbx_description
1 polymer ?
#
loop_
_entity_poly.entity_id
_entity_poly.type
_entity_poly.pdbx_seq_one_letter_code
_entity_poly.pdbx_strand_id
1 'polypeptide(L)'
;GITQNLKACGLRVKNVNKRSDEEHKQPFQDRMAAFLETAETDLKDQRKTLKRCTKKFDEVVKYFQFSNKGKPPTPYDFFSMWSPFCKDFMTIWQLEQRRIVKERMKEAQGSAKRLKTATNCNIVTKKSQTAGLKSKLKSWRESKE
;
A
#
# COMPACT_ATOMS: atom_id res chain seq x y z
N GLY A 1 -5.83 25.60 -26.23
CA GLY A 1 -5.47 25.07 -24.89
C GLY A 1 -6.51 25.50 -23.87
N ILE A 2 -6.70 24.74 -22.78
CA ILE A 2 -7.82 24.91 -21.83
C ILE A 2 -8.00 26.36 -21.36
N THR A 3 -6.91 27.08 -21.08
CA THR A 3 -6.96 28.50 -20.69
C THR A 3 -7.55 29.42 -21.76
N GLN A 4 -7.18 29.22 -23.03
CA GLN A 4 -7.73 29.99 -24.15
C GLN A 4 -9.23 29.68 -24.32
N ASN A 5 -9.61 28.41 -24.17
CA ASN A 5 -11.01 27.98 -24.28
C ASN A 5 -11.87 28.58 -23.16
N LEU A 6 -11.35 28.65 -21.93
CA LEU A 6 -12.04 29.25 -20.78
C LEU A 6 -12.23 30.76 -20.98
N LYS A 7 -11.19 31.47 -21.45
CA LYS A 7 -11.29 32.89 -21.82
C LYS A 7 -12.33 33.12 -22.92
N ALA A 8 -12.31 32.32 -23.98
CA ALA A 8 -13.29 32.39 -25.06
C ALA A 8 -14.71 32.08 -24.56
N CYS A 9 -14.86 31.14 -23.62
CA CYS A 9 -16.12 30.87 -22.94
C CYS A 9 -16.63 32.11 -22.19
N GLY A 10 -15.78 32.73 -21.36
CA GLY A 10 -16.13 33.95 -20.64
C GLY A 10 -16.56 35.10 -21.56
N LEU A 11 -15.91 35.28 -22.71
CA LEU A 11 -16.32 36.27 -23.72
C LEU A 11 -17.70 35.95 -24.31
N ARG A 12 -17.99 34.69 -24.61
CA ARG A 12 -19.30 34.26 -25.11
C ARG A 12 -20.40 34.49 -24.08
N VAL A 13 -20.17 34.13 -22.82
CA VAL A 13 -21.11 34.38 -21.71
C VAL A 13 -21.41 35.88 -21.58
N LYS A 14 -20.37 36.72 -21.61
CA LYS A 14 -20.54 38.19 -21.59
C LYS A 14 -21.38 38.68 -22.78
N ASN A 15 -21.20 38.12 -23.97
CA ASN A 15 -21.98 38.51 -25.14
C ASN A 15 -23.45 38.07 -25.05
N VAL A 16 -23.72 36.87 -24.53
CA VAL A 16 -25.10 36.41 -24.28
C VAL A 16 -25.79 37.33 -23.28
N ASN A 17 -25.17 37.58 -22.13
CA ASN A 17 -25.75 38.45 -21.09
C ASN A 17 -25.97 39.90 -21.56
N LYS A 18 -25.19 40.40 -22.51
CA LYS A 18 -25.37 41.74 -23.10
C LYS A 18 -26.52 41.82 -24.11
N ARG A 19 -26.83 40.71 -24.78
CA ARG A 19 -27.85 40.66 -25.85
C ARG A 19 -29.21 40.19 -25.35
N SER A 20 -29.28 39.65 -24.13
CA SER A 20 -30.51 39.19 -23.50
C SER A 20 -31.16 40.30 -22.68
N ASP A 21 -32.48 40.40 -22.75
CA ASP A 21 -33.29 41.23 -21.86
C ASP A 21 -33.24 40.69 -20.41
N GLU A 22 -33.40 41.56 -19.41
CA GLU A 22 -33.27 41.20 -17.99
C GLU A 22 -34.18 40.03 -17.58
N GLU A 23 -35.40 39.98 -18.10
CA GLU A 23 -36.38 38.92 -17.82
C GLU A 23 -35.92 37.53 -18.31
N HIS A 24 -35.00 37.49 -19.27
CA HIS A 24 -34.52 36.26 -19.93
C HIS A 24 -33.08 35.87 -19.56
N LYS A 25 -32.40 36.62 -18.69
CA LYS A 25 -30.99 36.32 -18.32
C LYS A 25 -30.86 35.12 -17.40
N GLN A 26 -31.84 34.92 -16.53
CA GLN A 26 -31.82 33.80 -15.60
C GLN A 26 -32.53 32.59 -16.19
N PRO A 27 -32.04 31.37 -15.91
CA PRO A 27 -30.96 31.02 -14.97
C PRO A 27 -29.55 30.98 -15.59
N PHE A 28 -29.40 31.36 -16.87
CA PHE A 28 -28.15 31.19 -17.62
C PHE A 28 -26.99 31.96 -16.99
N GLN A 29 -27.20 33.22 -16.62
CA GLN A 29 -26.17 34.07 -16.04
C GLN A 29 -25.57 33.46 -14.78
N ASP A 30 -26.40 33.02 -13.82
CA ASP A 30 -25.92 32.46 -12.56
C ASP A 30 -25.20 31.13 -12.76
N ARG A 31 -25.76 30.24 -13.59
CA ARG A 31 -25.14 28.95 -13.90
C ARG A 31 -23.79 29.12 -14.57
N MET A 32 -23.68 30.06 -15.51
CA MET A 32 -22.43 30.31 -16.21
C MET A 32 -21.42 31.05 -15.33
N ALA A 33 -21.85 31.93 -14.43
CA ALA A 33 -20.97 32.55 -13.45
C ALA A 33 -20.34 31.50 -12.53
N ALA A 34 -21.16 30.64 -11.92
CA ALA A 34 -20.70 29.56 -11.05
C ALA A 34 -19.77 28.57 -11.80
N PHE A 35 -20.11 28.21 -13.04
CA PHE A 35 -19.28 27.36 -13.89
C PHE A 35 -17.91 27.99 -14.16
N LEU A 36 -17.86 29.27 -14.56
CA LEU A 36 -16.61 29.96 -14.87
C LEU A 36 -15.73 30.11 -13.64
N GLU A 37 -16.31 30.45 -12.48
CA GLU A 37 -15.59 30.54 -11.21
C GLU A 37 -14.96 29.21 -10.81
N THR A 38 -15.73 28.13 -10.89
CA THR A 38 -15.25 26.76 -10.61
C THR A 38 -14.12 26.39 -11.56
N ALA A 39 -14.31 26.60 -12.86
CA ALA A 39 -13.32 26.27 -13.88
C ALA A 39 -12.02 27.08 -13.75
N GLU A 40 -12.10 28.36 -13.36
CA GLU A 40 -10.92 29.20 -13.10
C GLU A 40 -10.16 28.74 -11.86
N THR A 41 -10.89 28.38 -10.80
CA THR A 41 -10.32 27.84 -9.56
C THR A 41 -9.61 26.51 -9.81
N ASP A 42 -10.28 25.57 -10.48
CA ASP A 42 -9.69 24.28 -10.85
C ASP A 42 -8.45 24.45 -11.70
N LEU A 43 -8.50 25.32 -12.73
CA LEU A 43 -7.34 25.60 -13.58
C LEU A 43 -6.16 26.15 -12.76
N LYS A 44 -6.43 27.05 -11.81
CA LYS A 44 -5.41 27.61 -10.91
C LYS A 44 -4.79 26.52 -10.04
N ASP A 45 -5.58 25.62 -9.48
CA ASP A 45 -5.10 24.57 -8.59
C ASP A 45 -4.37 23.46 -9.34
N GLN A 46 -4.83 23.09 -10.53
CA GLN A 46 -4.10 22.20 -11.44
C GLN A 46 -2.73 22.78 -11.80
N ARG A 47 -2.64 24.08 -12.09
CA ARG A 47 -1.35 24.75 -12.36
C ARG A 47 -0.43 24.77 -11.15
N LYS A 48 -0.95 25.02 -9.95
CA LYS A 48 -0.16 24.94 -8.70
C LYS A 48 0.36 23.52 -8.49
N THR A 49 -0.49 22.52 -8.70
CA THR A 49 -0.14 21.11 -8.58
C THR A 49 0.92 20.72 -9.58
N LEU A 50 0.78 21.11 -10.85
CA LEU A 50 1.81 20.88 -11.88
C LEU A 50 3.16 21.46 -11.46
N LYS A 51 3.21 22.74 -11.05
CA LYS A 51 4.45 23.38 -10.58
C LYS A 51 5.09 22.64 -9.40
N ARG A 52 4.27 22.23 -8.42
CA ARG A 52 4.74 21.46 -7.25
C ARG A 52 5.29 20.09 -7.67
N CYS A 53 4.60 19.38 -8.56
CA CYS A 53 5.02 18.08 -9.05
C CYS A 53 6.31 18.16 -9.87
N THR A 54 6.44 19.17 -10.75
CA THR A 54 7.68 19.42 -11.50
C THR A 54 8.85 19.66 -10.56
N LYS A 55 8.69 20.55 -9.56
CA LYS A 55 9.75 20.82 -8.58
C LYS A 55 10.17 19.56 -7.82
N LYS A 56 9.20 18.76 -7.34
CA LYS A 56 9.50 17.49 -6.67
C LYS A 56 10.23 16.50 -7.58
N PHE A 57 9.86 16.46 -8.84
CA PHE A 57 10.53 15.60 -9.80
C PHE A 57 11.99 16.03 -10.02
N ASP A 58 12.25 17.34 -10.10
CA ASP A 58 13.62 17.86 -10.21
C ASP A 58 14.47 17.48 -8.98
N GLU A 59 13.89 17.53 -7.78
CA GLU A 59 14.52 17.08 -6.53
C GLU A 59 14.86 15.58 -6.57
N VAL A 60 13.94 14.74 -7.08
CA VAL A 60 14.17 13.28 -7.26
C VAL A 60 15.28 13.02 -8.27
N VAL A 61 15.24 13.66 -9.43
CA VAL A 61 16.27 13.51 -10.47
C VAL A 61 17.64 13.89 -9.93
N LYS A 62 17.73 14.98 -9.16
CA LYS A 62 18.96 15.41 -8.50
C LYS A 62 19.42 14.41 -7.44
N TYR A 63 18.53 13.94 -6.58
CA TYR A 63 18.86 12.99 -5.50
C TYR A 63 19.43 11.68 -6.05
N PHE A 64 18.81 11.12 -7.07
CA PHE A 64 19.26 9.88 -7.71
C PHE A 64 20.35 10.09 -8.75
N GLN A 65 20.80 11.34 -8.96
CA GLN A 65 21.78 11.71 -9.98
C GLN A 65 21.40 11.17 -11.37
N PHE A 66 20.09 11.13 -11.65
CA PHE A 66 19.57 10.58 -12.88
C PHE A 66 19.81 11.54 -14.03
N SER A 67 20.31 11.04 -15.16
CA SER A 67 20.51 11.82 -16.37
C SER A 67 20.05 11.02 -17.59
N ASN A 68 19.53 11.72 -18.60
CA ASN A 68 19.19 11.14 -19.89
C ASN A 68 20.12 11.76 -20.95
N LYS A 69 20.56 10.96 -21.93
CA LYS A 69 21.62 11.22 -22.92
C LYS A 69 21.52 12.61 -23.58
N GLY A 70 22.02 13.64 -22.90
CA GLY A 70 21.97 15.04 -23.34
C GLY A 70 20.58 15.68 -23.36
N LYS A 71 19.55 15.08 -22.73
CA LYS A 71 18.19 15.62 -22.66
C LYS A 71 17.72 15.78 -21.21
N PRO A 72 16.89 16.80 -20.91
CA PRO A 72 16.26 16.90 -19.59
C PRO A 72 15.49 15.60 -19.29
N PRO A 73 15.77 14.95 -18.16
CA PRO A 73 15.02 13.77 -17.74
C PRO A 73 13.53 14.04 -17.70
N THR A 74 12.74 13.12 -18.23
CA THR A 74 11.29 13.16 -18.09
C THR A 74 10.82 12.20 -16.99
N PRO A 75 9.63 12.40 -16.41
CA PRO A 75 9.04 11.44 -15.48
C PRO A 75 8.98 10.03 -16.07
N TYR A 76 8.68 9.91 -17.36
CA TYR A 76 8.64 8.62 -18.04
C TYR A 76 10.02 7.94 -18.05
N ASP A 77 11.10 8.66 -18.38
CA ASP A 77 12.45 8.09 -18.40
C ASP A 77 12.85 7.52 -17.03
N PHE A 78 12.56 8.26 -15.97
CA PHE A 78 12.87 7.83 -14.60
C PHE A 78 11.99 6.67 -14.14
N PHE A 79 10.66 6.82 -14.22
CA PHE A 79 9.73 5.85 -13.65
C PHE A 79 9.61 4.57 -14.49
N SER A 80 9.87 4.61 -15.80
CA SER A 80 9.92 3.38 -16.62
C SER A 80 11.05 2.45 -16.18
N MET A 81 12.17 3.00 -15.68
CA MET A 81 13.28 2.23 -15.13
C MET A 81 13.02 1.77 -13.69
N TRP A 82 12.49 2.66 -12.84
CA TRP A 82 12.29 2.36 -11.40
C TRP A 82 11.05 1.53 -11.09
N SER A 83 9.99 1.63 -11.88
CA SER A 83 8.73 0.91 -11.62
C SER A 83 8.90 -0.62 -11.64
N PRO A 84 9.57 -1.23 -12.64
CA PRO A 84 9.86 -2.67 -12.63
C PRO A 84 10.69 -3.08 -11.42
N PHE A 85 11.75 -2.33 -11.10
CA PHE A 85 12.59 -2.59 -9.94
C PHE A 85 11.78 -2.60 -8.63
N CYS A 86 10.94 -1.59 -8.41
CA CYS A 86 10.10 -1.51 -7.22
C CYS A 86 9.12 -2.69 -7.13
N LYS A 87 8.55 -3.12 -8.26
CA LYS A 87 7.64 -4.27 -8.32
C LYS A 87 8.34 -5.57 -7.95
N ASP A 88 9.53 -5.80 -8.50
CA ASP A 88 10.32 -6.99 -8.21
C ASP A 88 10.78 -6.97 -6.74
N PHE A 89 11.26 -5.83 -6.26
CA PHE A 89 11.64 -5.65 -4.86
C PHE A 89 10.48 -5.99 -3.91
N MET A 90 9.28 -5.45 -4.15
CA MET A 90 8.11 -5.77 -3.33
C MET A 90 7.79 -7.28 -3.34
N THR A 91 7.89 -7.92 -4.50
CA THR A 91 7.60 -9.35 -4.65
C THR A 91 8.63 -10.20 -3.91
N ILE A 92 9.93 -9.93 -4.13
CA ILE A 92 11.04 -10.62 -3.49
C ILE A 92 10.98 -10.43 -1.97
N TRP A 93 10.73 -9.20 -1.51
CA TRP A 93 10.62 -8.90 -0.09
C TRP A 93 9.51 -9.72 0.59
N GLN A 94 8.32 -9.81 -0.02
CA GLN A 94 7.22 -10.61 0.53
C GLN A 94 7.56 -12.10 0.59
N LEU A 95 8.22 -12.64 -0.43
CA LEU A 95 8.68 -14.03 -0.43
C LEU A 95 9.72 -14.27 0.67
N GLU A 96 10.63 -13.32 0.84
CA GLU A 96 11.68 -13.40 1.86
C GLU A 96 11.09 -13.35 3.28
N GLN A 97 10.11 -12.48 3.53
CA GLN A 97 9.41 -12.44 4.81
C GLN A 97 8.72 -13.78 5.12
N ARG A 98 8.08 -14.41 4.12
CA ARG A 98 7.48 -15.75 4.28
C ARG A 98 8.54 -16.82 4.56
N ARG A 99 9.70 -16.75 3.89
CA ARG A 99 10.82 -17.68 4.11
C ARG A 99 11.33 -17.58 5.55
N ILE A 100 11.59 -16.37 6.05
CA ILE A 100 12.06 -16.12 7.42
C ILE A 100 11.09 -16.69 8.45
N VAL A 101 9.79 -16.43 8.30
CA VAL A 101 8.77 -16.96 9.22
C VAL A 101 8.76 -18.49 9.21
N LYS A 102 8.82 -19.09 8.01
CA LYS A 102 8.84 -20.56 7.85
C LYS A 102 10.08 -21.19 8.50
N GLU A 103 11.24 -20.58 8.36
CA GLU A 103 12.48 -21.06 8.99
C GLU A 103 12.41 -20.96 10.51
N ARG A 104 11.98 -19.81 11.06
CA ARG A 104 11.79 -19.63 12.50
C ARG A 104 10.81 -20.65 13.09
N MET A 105 9.71 -20.95 12.38
CA MET A 105 8.77 -21.98 12.82
C MET A 105 9.39 -23.38 12.82
N LYS A 106 10.17 -23.73 11.80
CA LYS A 106 10.87 -25.03 11.75
C LYS A 106 11.89 -25.16 12.89
N GLU A 107 12.63 -24.10 13.20
CA GLU A 107 13.59 -24.06 14.31
C GLU A 107 12.91 -24.23 15.67
N ALA A 108 11.79 -23.52 15.90
CA ALA A 108 10.99 -23.65 17.10
C ALA A 108 10.40 -25.07 17.26
N GLN A 109 9.91 -25.66 16.17
CA GLN A 109 9.44 -27.05 16.18
C GLN A 109 10.56 -28.05 16.44
N GLY A 110 11.74 -27.84 15.85
CA GLY A 110 12.93 -28.68 16.04
C GLY A 110 13.44 -28.64 17.49
N SER A 111 13.50 -27.45 18.09
CA SER A 111 13.88 -27.28 19.50
C SER A 111 12.86 -27.91 20.45
N ALA A 112 11.56 -27.73 20.20
CA ALA A 112 10.51 -28.38 20.99
C ALA A 112 10.57 -29.92 20.90
N LYS A 113 10.83 -30.47 19.71
CA LYS A 113 11.04 -31.92 19.53
C LYS A 113 12.26 -32.42 20.30
N ARG A 114 13.40 -31.72 20.20
CA ARG A 114 14.64 -32.04 20.93
C ARG A 114 14.42 -32.03 22.44
N LEU A 115 13.70 -31.03 22.95
CA LEU A 115 13.37 -30.96 24.38
C LEU A 115 12.49 -32.14 24.80
N LYS A 116 11.44 -32.46 24.04
CA LYS A 116 10.58 -33.64 24.32
C LYS A 116 11.37 -34.95 24.31
N THR A 117 12.26 -35.16 23.33
CA THR A 117 13.10 -36.36 23.28
C THR A 117 14.08 -36.41 24.44
N ALA A 118 14.73 -35.30 24.79
CA ALA A 118 15.64 -35.23 25.93
C ALA A 118 14.92 -35.54 27.25
N THR A 119 13.74 -34.95 27.46
CA THR A 119 12.89 -35.26 28.63
C THR A 119 12.53 -36.74 28.67
N ASN A 120 12.11 -37.34 27.54
CA ASN A 120 11.71 -38.75 27.47
C ASN A 120 12.89 -39.72 27.70
N CYS A 121 14.08 -39.43 27.17
CA CYS A 121 15.27 -40.25 27.38
C CYS A 121 15.78 -40.23 28.83
N ASN A 122 15.51 -39.14 29.57
CA ASN A 122 15.84 -39.03 30.99
C ASN A 122 14.80 -39.69 31.91
N ILE A 123 13.73 -40.29 31.36
CA ILE A 123 12.77 -41.06 32.15
C ILE A 123 13.35 -42.45 32.42
N VAL A 124 13.89 -42.65 33.62
CA VAL A 124 14.24 -43.99 34.12
C VAL A 124 12.95 -44.69 34.56
N THR A 125 12.37 -45.50 33.67
CA THR A 125 11.23 -46.36 33.99
C THR A 125 11.70 -47.53 34.86
N LYS A 126 11.53 -47.41 36.18
CA LYS A 126 11.64 -48.56 37.07
C LYS A 126 10.47 -49.52 36.82
N LYS A 127 10.73 -50.83 36.75
CA LYS A 127 9.68 -51.86 36.65
C LYS A 127 8.69 -51.67 37.81
N SER A 128 7.39 -51.70 37.51
CA SER A 128 6.34 -51.57 38.50
C SER A 128 6.51 -52.64 39.59
N GLN A 129 6.69 -52.22 40.84
CA GLN A 129 6.75 -53.16 41.97
C GLN A 129 5.38 -53.82 42.14
N THR A 130 5.36 -55.15 42.11
CA THR A 130 4.15 -55.99 42.22
C THR A 130 3.40 -55.82 43.54
N ALA A 131 4.10 -55.41 44.60
CA ALA A 131 3.54 -55.14 45.93
C ALA A 131 3.22 -53.66 46.22
N GLY A 132 3.49 -52.76 45.27
CA GLY A 132 3.30 -51.31 45.46
C GLY A 132 1.84 -50.89 45.53
N LEU A 133 1.58 -49.73 46.14
CA LEU A 133 0.23 -49.17 46.32
C LEU A 133 -0.54 -49.04 44.99
N LYS A 134 0.15 -48.71 43.88
CA LYS A 134 -0.44 -48.66 42.54
C LYS A 134 -0.89 -50.04 42.03
N SER A 135 -0.14 -51.10 42.34
CA SER A 135 -0.50 -52.49 41.98
C SER A 135 -1.73 -52.95 42.76
N LYS A 136 -1.76 -52.67 44.07
CA LYS A 136 -2.93 -52.94 44.93
C LYS A 136 -4.17 -52.17 44.49
N LEU A 137 -4.03 -50.92 44.07
CA LEU A 137 -5.15 -50.14 43.56
C LEU A 137 -5.67 -50.68 42.23
N LYS A 138 -4.79 -51.15 41.34
CA LYS A 138 -5.17 -51.79 40.08
C LYS A 138 -5.95 -53.09 40.33
N SER A 139 -5.44 -53.96 41.19
CA SER A 139 -6.13 -55.21 41.55
C SER A 139 -7.48 -54.95 42.22
N TRP A 140 -7.59 -53.90 43.05
CA TRP A 140 -8.86 -53.50 43.65
C TRP A 140 -9.89 -53.03 42.62
N ARG A 141 -9.45 -52.35 41.55
CA ARG A 141 -10.32 -51.92 40.46
C ARG A 141 -10.77 -53.11 39.60
N GLU A 142 -9.85 -54.02 39.28
CA GLU A 142 -10.13 -55.25 38.51
C GLU A 142 -11.01 -56.25 39.28
N SER A 143 -11.01 -56.23 40.62
CA SER A 143 -11.88 -57.08 41.44
C SER A 143 -13.30 -56.53 41.62
N LYS A 144 -13.61 -55.36 41.04
CA LYS A 144 -14.92 -54.71 41.10
C LYS A 144 -15.68 -54.69 39.76
N GLU A 145 -15.06 -55.20 38.69
CA GLU A 145 -15.74 -55.59 37.44
C GLU A 145 -16.08 -57.08 37.51
#